data_AF-A0A131Z438-F1
#
_entry.id   AF-A0A131Z438-F1
#
_cell.length_a   1.000
_cell.length_b   1.000
_cell.length_c   1.000
_cell.angle_alpha   90.00
_cell.angle_beta   90.00
_cell.angle_gamma   90.00
#
_symmetry.space_group_name_H-M   'P 1'
#
loop_
_entity.id
_entity.type
_entity.pdbx_description
1 polymer ?
#
loop_
_entity_poly.entity_id
_entity_poly.type
_entity_poly.pdbx_seq_one_letter_code
_entity_poly.pdbx_strand_id
1 'polypeptide(L)'
;MSHGLQEVEYYKSQVSGYVQQLIEIMRRCVRVILFTCVFIFTSSNSHWEALDSQYCPVSNSSGIHCVNRTLNFKLCTSEETMEGKPKRIDPPVNSENMLYLVGYSSGLERPYYACVKSSFFRYNGSAVIRKLLIKYTATGNWSIDIPVRLEASSCSLRVNVTPSCDLTRYTEAKQQYLLLSYNYDSMVLSELYERPEQQPLCSLWAKKDYIDDVPLPTYNTFKVLCKDPKNFTFPRSCV
;
A
#
# COMPACT_ATOMS: atom_id res chain seq x y z
N MET A 1 32.01 -60.59 31.95
CA MET A 1 31.70 -59.17 31.63
C MET A 1 31.26 -59.02 30.17
N SER A 2 30.39 -59.90 29.68
CA SER A 2 29.91 -59.94 28.28
C SER A 2 28.38 -59.82 28.19
N HIS A 3 27.67 -59.76 29.33
CA HIS A 3 26.22 -59.61 29.37
C HIS A 3 25.73 -58.16 29.18
N GLY A 4 26.59 -57.15 29.39
CA GLY A 4 26.21 -55.74 29.25
C GLY A 4 26.26 -55.18 27.82
N LEU A 5 26.92 -55.88 26.87
CA LEU A 5 26.96 -55.45 25.46
C LEU A 5 25.71 -55.88 24.67
N GLN A 6 25.07 -56.98 25.10
CA GLN A 6 23.86 -57.51 24.46
C GLN A 6 22.63 -56.64 24.72
N GLU A 7 22.57 -55.96 25.89
CA GLU A 7 21.52 -54.97 26.17
C GLU A 7 21.64 -53.72 25.29
N VAL A 8 22.85 -53.28 24.96
CA VAL A 8 23.06 -52.05 24.15
C VAL A 8 22.67 -52.26 22.68
N GLU A 9 22.90 -53.44 22.11
CA GLU A 9 22.45 -53.75 20.74
C GLU A 9 20.93 -53.92 20.64
N TYR A 10 20.29 -54.45 21.70
CA TYR A 10 18.84 -54.55 21.80
C TYR A 10 18.18 -53.15 21.80
N TYR A 11 18.75 -52.19 22.54
CA TYR A 11 18.27 -50.80 22.52
C TYR A 11 18.49 -50.10 21.16
N LYS A 12 19.58 -50.37 20.44
CA LYS A 12 19.80 -49.81 19.09
C LYS A 12 18.80 -50.37 18.06
N SER A 13 18.44 -51.64 18.19
CA SER A 13 17.41 -52.27 17.33
C SER A 13 16.02 -51.65 17.55
N GLN A 14 15.64 -51.37 18.81
CA GLN A 14 14.39 -50.67 19.13
C GLN A 14 14.34 -49.23 18.61
N VAL A 15 15.43 -48.47 18.73
CA VAL A 15 15.48 -47.08 18.24
C VAL A 15 15.40 -47.00 16.72
N SER A 16 16.02 -47.93 15.99
CA SER A 16 15.93 -47.99 14.52
C SER A 16 14.51 -48.29 14.02
N GLY A 17 13.74 -49.11 14.75
CA GLY A 17 12.34 -49.38 14.44
C GLY A 17 11.43 -48.16 14.60
N TYR A 18 11.68 -47.34 15.64
CA TYR A 18 10.92 -46.10 15.89
C TYR A 18 11.15 -45.02 14.81
N VAL A 19 12.36 -44.91 14.26
CA VAL A 19 12.67 -43.90 13.22
C VAL A 19 12.06 -44.29 11.86
N GLN A 20 12.00 -45.58 11.53
CA GLN A 20 11.32 -46.06 10.33
C GLN A 20 9.78 -45.91 10.40
N GLN A 21 9.21 -45.85 11.60
CA GLN A 21 7.80 -45.56 11.85
C GLN A 21 7.45 -44.07 11.68
N LEU A 22 8.40 -43.15 11.89
CA LEU A 22 8.32 -41.71 11.59
C LEU A 22 8.30 -41.41 10.08
N ILE A 23 9.00 -42.23 9.29
CA ILE A 23 9.07 -42.14 7.81
C ILE A 23 7.74 -42.57 7.14
N GLU A 24 6.91 -43.34 7.86
CA GLU A 24 5.65 -43.93 7.38
C GLU A 24 4.40 -43.07 7.68
N ILE A 25 4.52 -42.12 8.60
CA ILE A 25 3.40 -41.28 9.04
C ILE A 25 3.42 -39.97 8.28
N MET A 26 2.33 -39.68 7.61
CA MET A 26 2.19 -38.41 6.90
C MET A 26 3.17 -38.21 5.71
N ARG A 27 3.53 -39.27 4.96
CA ARG A 27 2.57 -40.38 4.75
C ARG A 27 1.21 -39.79 4.48
N ARG A 28 1.12 -38.75 3.65
CA ARG A 28 -0.04 -37.91 3.32
C ARG A 28 0.37 -36.42 3.35
N CYS A 29 1.25 -35.89 2.49
CA CYS A 29 1.38 -36.08 1.03
C CYS A 29 0.05 -36.20 0.24
N VAL A 30 -1.07 -36.31 0.92
CA VAL A 30 -2.42 -36.49 0.38
C VAL A 30 -3.17 -35.17 0.44
N ARG A 31 -2.79 -34.24 1.33
CA ARG A 31 -3.33 -32.86 1.33
C ARG A 31 -2.90 -32.04 0.12
N VAL A 32 -1.62 -32.14 -0.26
CA VAL A 32 -1.05 -31.37 -1.38
C VAL A 32 -1.59 -31.86 -2.74
N ILE A 33 -1.95 -33.14 -2.84
CA ILE A 33 -2.47 -33.77 -4.07
C ILE A 33 -4.01 -33.63 -4.18
N LEU A 34 -4.75 -33.61 -3.06
CA LEU A 34 -6.19 -33.38 -3.10
C LEU A 34 -6.58 -31.94 -3.46
N PHE A 35 -5.78 -30.92 -3.09
CA PHE A 35 -6.10 -29.52 -3.43
C PHE A 35 -5.84 -29.16 -4.91
N THR A 36 -4.98 -29.91 -5.58
CA THR A 36 -4.62 -29.67 -6.99
C THR A 36 -5.47 -30.48 -7.98
N CYS A 37 -6.00 -31.64 -7.56
CA CYS A 37 -6.87 -32.48 -8.41
C CYS A 37 -8.36 -32.20 -8.23
N VAL A 38 -8.77 -31.58 -7.12
CA VAL A 38 -10.17 -31.20 -6.90
C VAL A 38 -10.51 -29.98 -7.77
N PHE A 39 -11.11 -30.27 -8.92
CA PHE A 39 -12.05 -29.35 -9.57
C PHE A 39 -11.43 -28.34 -10.55
N ILE A 40 -10.35 -28.82 -11.17
CA ILE A 40 -10.17 -28.76 -12.63
C ILE A 40 -11.23 -29.62 -13.38
N PHE A 41 -12.09 -30.39 -12.69
CA PHE A 41 -12.91 -31.46 -13.30
C PHE A 41 -14.42 -31.53 -13.00
N THR A 42 -15.04 -30.54 -12.36
CA THR A 42 -16.50 -30.41 -12.43
C THR A 42 -16.82 -28.94 -12.65
N SER A 43 -17.44 -28.49 -13.73
CA SER A 43 -18.30 -29.16 -14.71
C SER A 43 -18.42 -28.15 -15.85
N SER A 44 -17.70 -28.32 -16.96
CA SER A 44 -18.21 -28.98 -18.17
C SER A 44 -19.58 -28.46 -18.62
N ASN A 45 -19.55 -27.80 -19.78
CA ASN A 45 -20.62 -27.69 -20.78
C ASN A 45 -21.74 -26.68 -20.55
N SER A 46 -21.55 -25.48 -21.10
CA SER A 46 -22.58 -24.90 -21.97
C SER A 46 -21.93 -24.28 -23.21
N HIS A 47 -22.18 -24.96 -24.32
CA HIS A 47 -21.94 -24.59 -25.69
C HIS A 47 -22.77 -23.33 -26.02
N TRP A 48 -22.13 -22.20 -26.36
CA TRP A 48 -22.77 -21.11 -27.10
C TRP A 48 -21.77 -20.45 -28.02
N GLU A 49 -22.30 -20.09 -29.17
CA GLU A 49 -21.67 -19.72 -30.42
C GLU A 49 -20.83 -18.44 -30.32
N ALA A 50 -19.91 -18.32 -31.27
CA ALA A 50 -19.22 -17.08 -31.59
C ALA A 50 -20.24 -15.96 -31.82
N LEU A 51 -20.26 -14.99 -30.91
CA LEU A 51 -20.85 -13.69 -31.12
C LEU A 51 -19.76 -12.66 -30.77
N ASP A 52 -19.30 -11.98 -31.82
CA ASP A 52 -18.51 -10.76 -31.74
C ASP A 52 -19.14 -9.82 -30.70
N SER A 53 -18.44 -9.63 -29.59
CA SER A 53 -18.63 -8.47 -28.74
C SER A 53 -17.32 -8.17 -28.02
N GLN A 54 -16.45 -7.44 -28.72
CA GLN A 54 -15.46 -6.60 -28.07
C GLN A 54 -16.20 -5.59 -27.19
N TYR A 55 -16.20 -5.84 -25.88
CA TYR A 55 -16.48 -4.80 -24.89
C TYR A 55 -15.49 -4.95 -23.75
N CYS A 56 -14.38 -4.22 -23.85
CA CYS A 56 -13.60 -3.87 -22.68
C CYS A 56 -14.45 -2.87 -21.88
N PRO A 57 -14.86 -3.17 -20.64
CA PRO A 57 -15.49 -2.14 -19.81
C PRO A 57 -14.43 -1.07 -19.55
N VAL A 58 -14.54 0.06 -20.25
CA VAL A 58 -13.77 1.27 -19.95
C VAL A 58 -14.29 1.80 -18.62
N SER A 59 -13.70 1.35 -17.51
CA SER A 59 -13.84 2.05 -16.25
C SER A 59 -13.05 3.35 -16.37
N ASN A 60 -13.75 4.49 -16.45
CA ASN A 60 -13.21 5.85 -16.54
C ASN A 60 -12.37 6.32 -15.33
N SER A 61 -11.75 5.42 -14.55
CA SER A 61 -11.15 5.76 -13.26
C SER A 61 -9.84 5.05 -12.88
N SER A 62 -9.19 4.33 -13.79
CA SER A 62 -8.04 3.48 -13.42
C SER A 62 -6.72 4.03 -13.93
N GLY A 63 -6.30 5.17 -13.39
CA GLY A 63 -5.00 5.77 -13.69
C GLY A 63 -3.86 5.12 -12.90
N ILE A 64 -3.24 4.07 -13.44
CA ILE A 64 -1.88 3.64 -13.07
C ILE A 64 -1.12 3.29 -14.35
N HIS A 65 -0.26 4.21 -14.82
CA HIS A 65 0.70 3.92 -15.89
C HIS A 65 2.14 4.16 -15.43
N CYS A 66 2.60 3.29 -14.56
CA CYS A 66 4.03 3.01 -14.35
C CYS A 66 4.20 1.49 -14.24
N VAL A 67 4.00 0.80 -15.36
CA VAL A 67 4.32 -0.63 -15.44
C VAL A 67 5.82 -0.75 -15.67
N ASN A 68 6.51 -1.48 -14.78
CA ASN A 68 7.91 -1.84 -14.93
C ASN A 68 8.08 -2.56 -16.28
N ARG A 69 8.98 -2.08 -17.14
CA ARG A 69 9.07 -2.41 -18.58
C ARG A 69 9.52 -3.86 -18.89
N THR A 70 9.41 -4.77 -17.91
CA THR A 70 9.99 -6.12 -17.95
C THR A 70 8.97 -7.27 -17.94
N LEU A 71 7.66 -6.98 -17.96
CA LEU A 71 6.62 -8.01 -18.11
C LEU A 71 6.03 -7.95 -19.53
N ASN A 72 6.27 -9.02 -20.29
CA ASN A 72 5.74 -9.28 -21.64
C ASN A 72 4.20 -9.24 -21.68
N PHE A 73 3.61 -8.05 -21.76
CA PHE A 73 2.21 -7.90 -22.13
C PHE A 73 2.10 -7.55 -23.62
N LYS A 74 1.43 -8.43 -24.35
CA LYS A 74 1.00 -8.24 -25.73
C LYS A 74 0.14 -6.96 -25.76
N LEU A 75 0.64 -5.92 -26.42
CA LEU A 75 -0.05 -4.64 -26.57
C LEU A 75 -1.48 -4.87 -27.06
N CYS A 76 -2.46 -4.44 -26.28
CA CYS A 76 -3.79 -4.16 -26.81
C CYS A 76 -3.69 -2.82 -27.54
N THR A 77 -3.29 -2.84 -28.81
CA THR A 77 -3.50 -1.72 -29.73
C THR A 77 -4.92 -1.81 -30.24
N SER A 78 -5.85 -1.09 -29.60
CA SER A 78 -6.94 -0.48 -30.32
C SER A 78 -6.53 0.98 -30.57
N GLU A 79 -6.22 1.29 -31.82
CA GLU A 79 -6.21 2.66 -32.33
C GLU A 79 -7.64 3.20 -32.18
N GLU A 80 -7.93 3.80 -31.03
CA GLU A 80 -9.01 4.76 -30.93
C GLU A 80 -8.40 6.14 -30.81
N THR A 81 -8.64 6.92 -31.86
CA THR A 81 -8.42 8.36 -31.95
C THR A 81 -9.00 9.09 -30.75
N MET A 82 -8.20 9.25 -29.69
CA MET A 82 -8.44 10.20 -28.62
C MET A 82 -7.66 11.47 -28.92
N GLU A 83 -8.39 12.44 -29.46
CA GLU A 83 -8.01 13.85 -29.53
C GLU A 83 -7.83 14.38 -28.10
N GLY A 84 -6.67 14.09 -27.52
CA GLY A 84 -6.36 14.42 -26.13
C GLY A 84 -5.17 13.60 -25.67
N LYS A 85 -3.98 14.19 -25.68
CA LYS A 85 -2.79 13.57 -25.08
C LYS A 85 -3.17 13.06 -23.68
N PRO A 86 -2.94 11.77 -23.36
CA PRO A 86 -3.22 11.26 -22.01
C PRO A 86 -2.51 12.17 -21.01
N LYS A 87 -3.28 12.88 -20.19
CA LYS A 87 -2.73 13.78 -19.19
C LYS A 87 -1.88 12.94 -18.24
N ARG A 88 -0.62 13.32 -18.10
CA ARG A 88 0.27 12.71 -17.11
C ARG A 88 -0.36 12.89 -15.74
N ILE A 89 -0.56 11.79 -15.01
CA ILE A 89 -1.03 11.86 -13.63
C ILE A 89 0.20 12.13 -12.77
N ASP A 90 0.45 13.40 -12.51
CA ASP A 90 1.44 13.77 -11.51
C ASP A 90 0.89 13.40 -10.12
N PRO A 91 1.72 12.80 -9.25
CA PRO A 91 1.27 12.42 -7.93
C PRO A 91 0.80 13.65 -7.13
N PRO A 92 -0.23 13.55 -6.28
CA PRO A 92 -0.79 14.70 -5.56
C PRO A 92 0.23 15.47 -4.73
N VAL A 93 1.32 14.82 -4.33
CA VAL A 93 2.47 15.47 -3.67
C VAL A 93 3.02 16.67 -4.48
N ASN A 94 2.98 16.58 -5.82
CA ASN A 94 3.41 17.61 -6.74
C ASN A 94 2.28 18.60 -7.12
N SER A 95 1.06 18.40 -6.62
CA SER A 95 -0.08 19.26 -6.96
C SER A 95 0.02 20.63 -6.31
N GLU A 96 -0.41 21.69 -7.00
CA GLU A 96 -0.52 23.02 -6.41
C GLU A 96 -1.73 23.17 -5.45
N ASN A 97 -2.64 22.19 -5.45
CA ASN A 97 -3.83 22.20 -4.62
C ASN A 97 -3.50 21.95 -3.14
N MET A 98 -4.40 22.40 -2.26
CA MET A 98 -4.34 22.06 -0.83
C MET A 98 -4.67 20.58 -0.63
N LEU A 99 -3.89 19.93 0.24
CA LEU A 99 -4.06 18.53 0.63
C LEU A 99 -4.44 18.46 2.10
N TYR A 100 -5.36 17.57 2.45
CA TYR A 100 -5.91 17.42 3.80
C TYR A 100 -5.63 16.00 4.27
N LEU A 101 -5.15 15.84 5.51
CA LEU A 101 -4.97 14.53 6.13
C LEU A 101 -6.34 14.02 6.60
N VAL A 102 -6.88 13.03 5.89
CA VAL A 102 -8.23 12.50 6.12
C VAL A 102 -8.21 11.15 6.84
N GLY A 103 -7.07 10.45 6.82
CA GLY A 103 -6.88 9.19 7.53
C GLY A 103 -5.41 8.94 7.87
N TYR A 104 -5.16 8.19 8.94
CA TYR A 104 -3.81 7.80 9.34
C TYR A 104 -3.81 6.51 10.18
N SER A 105 -2.70 5.79 10.18
CA SER A 105 -2.47 4.66 11.08
C SER A 105 -2.42 5.13 12.54
N SER A 106 -3.02 4.39 13.46
CA SER A 106 -3.07 4.77 14.89
C SER A 106 -1.69 5.03 15.52
N GLY A 107 -0.63 4.37 15.03
CA GLY A 107 0.75 4.62 15.48
C GLY A 107 1.29 6.00 15.12
N LEU A 108 0.63 6.75 14.22
CA LEU A 108 0.96 8.13 13.87
C LEU A 108 0.13 9.16 14.67
N GLU A 109 -0.77 8.69 15.54
CA GLU A 109 -1.64 9.55 16.32
C GLU A 109 -0.83 10.43 17.29
N ARG A 110 -1.06 11.75 17.25
CA ARG A 110 -0.46 12.70 18.17
C ARG A 110 -1.56 13.41 18.94
N PRO A 111 -1.63 13.24 20.27
CA PRO A 111 -2.61 13.94 21.09
C PRO A 111 -2.53 15.45 20.85
N TYR A 112 -3.69 16.10 20.82
CA TYR A 112 -3.85 17.56 20.68
C TYR A 112 -3.51 18.17 19.31
N TYR A 113 -2.91 17.41 18.39
CA TYR A 113 -2.69 17.87 17.02
C TYR A 113 -3.89 17.53 16.14
N ALA A 114 -4.44 18.55 15.48
CA ALA A 114 -5.63 18.44 14.65
C ALA A 114 -5.50 19.30 13.39
N CYS A 115 -6.49 19.19 12.50
CA CYS A 115 -6.62 20.02 11.30
C CYS A 115 -5.40 20.00 10.37
N VAL A 116 -4.70 18.85 10.29
CA VAL A 116 -3.47 18.71 9.50
C VAL A 116 -3.78 18.86 8.00
N LYS A 117 -3.21 19.88 7.37
CA LYS A 117 -3.34 20.14 5.94
C LYS A 117 -2.05 20.71 5.37
N SER A 118 -1.88 20.62 4.05
CA SER A 118 -0.66 21.06 3.38
C SER A 118 -0.99 21.92 2.16
N SER A 119 -0.47 23.15 2.13
CA SER A 119 -0.58 24.05 0.99
C SER A 119 0.70 24.07 0.16
N PHE A 120 0.55 24.23 -1.14
CA PHE A 120 1.69 24.51 -2.02
C PHE A 120 2.26 25.90 -1.73
N PHE A 121 3.58 26.03 -1.82
CA PHE A 121 4.26 27.33 -1.72
C PHE A 121 4.99 27.68 -3.03
N ARG A 122 5.91 26.83 -3.47
CA ARG A 122 6.66 27.02 -4.73
C ARG A 122 7.38 25.75 -5.16
N TYR A 123 7.80 25.71 -6.41
CA TYR A 123 8.82 24.77 -6.87
C TYR A 123 10.24 25.28 -6.55
N ASN A 124 11.18 24.36 -6.37
CA ASN A 124 12.61 24.63 -6.32
C ASN A 124 13.36 23.52 -7.08
N GLY A 125 13.60 23.76 -8.38
CA GLY A 125 14.04 22.71 -9.30
C GLY A 125 12.97 21.64 -9.46
N SER A 126 13.33 20.37 -9.28
CA SER A 126 12.41 19.24 -9.28
C SER A 126 11.65 19.04 -7.96
N ALA A 127 11.94 19.84 -6.94
CA ALA A 127 11.30 19.72 -5.62
C ALA A 127 10.09 20.62 -5.50
N VAL A 128 9.08 20.13 -4.76
CA VAL A 128 7.92 20.90 -4.34
C VAL A 128 8.10 21.32 -2.90
N ILE A 129 8.05 22.63 -2.65
CA ILE A 129 8.02 23.19 -1.30
C ILE A 129 6.57 23.44 -0.94
N ARG A 130 6.14 22.80 0.13
CA ARG A 130 4.81 22.93 0.73
C ARG A 130 4.92 23.50 2.13
N LYS A 131 3.82 24.07 2.64
CA LYS A 131 3.67 24.38 4.06
C LYS A 131 2.72 23.35 4.67
N LEU A 132 3.13 22.73 5.77
CA LEU A 132 2.29 21.87 6.57
C LEU A 132 1.70 22.70 7.71
N LEU A 133 0.37 22.81 7.71
CA LEU A 133 -0.41 23.56 8.68
C LEU A 133 -0.99 22.59 9.69
N ILE A 134 -0.70 22.81 10.97
CA ILE A 134 -1.18 21.95 12.05
C ILE A 134 -1.75 22.82 13.17
N LYS A 135 -2.92 22.46 13.68
CA LYS A 135 -3.56 23.12 14.82
C LYS A 135 -3.25 22.35 16.10
N TYR A 136 -2.79 23.06 17.13
CA TYR A 136 -2.59 22.49 18.47
C TYR A 136 -3.70 22.94 19.41
N THR A 137 -4.32 21.99 20.10
CA THR A 137 -5.58 22.21 20.85
C THR A 137 -5.44 22.18 22.37
N ALA A 138 -4.28 21.82 22.93
CA ALA A 138 -4.15 21.66 24.39
C ALA A 138 -4.14 23.00 25.16
N THR A 139 -3.51 24.05 24.59
CA THR A 139 -3.26 25.31 25.30
C THR A 139 -3.42 26.51 24.35
N GLY A 140 -4.66 26.94 24.12
CA GLY A 140 -4.92 28.24 23.47
C GLY A 140 -4.92 28.25 21.93
N ASN A 141 -5.33 27.16 21.27
CA ASN A 141 -5.60 27.10 19.82
C ASN A 141 -4.61 27.90 18.96
N TRP A 142 -3.37 27.43 18.84
CA TRP A 142 -2.39 28.02 17.93
C TRP A 142 -2.13 27.12 16.72
N SER A 143 -1.65 27.72 15.63
CA SER A 143 -1.34 27.03 14.37
C SER A 143 0.14 27.15 14.07
N ILE A 144 0.71 26.09 13.49
CA ILE A 144 2.11 26.06 13.04
C ILE A 144 2.14 25.89 11.54
N ASP A 145 2.99 26.68 10.89
CA ASP A 145 3.33 26.51 9.48
C ASP A 145 4.75 25.95 9.38
N ILE A 146 4.87 24.68 8.97
CA ILE A 146 6.15 24.00 8.84
C ILE A 146 6.50 23.86 7.35
N PRO A 147 7.61 24.43 6.86
CA PRO A 147 8.03 24.21 5.48
C PRO A 147 8.48 22.75 5.28
N VAL A 148 7.98 22.12 4.22
CA VAL A 148 8.29 20.75 3.84
C VAL A 148 8.76 20.76 2.38
N ARG A 149 9.95 20.23 2.13
CA ARG A 149 10.47 20.03 0.77
C ARG A 149 10.29 18.56 0.40
N LEU A 150 9.56 18.34 -0.70
CA LEU A 150 9.18 17.03 -1.21
C LEU A 150 9.77 16.84 -2.60
N GLU A 151 10.33 15.67 -2.86
CA GLU A 151 10.87 15.29 -4.16
C GLU A 151 10.32 13.92 -4.54
N ALA A 152 9.51 13.89 -5.60
CA ALA A 152 8.99 12.67 -6.20
C ALA A 152 9.25 12.74 -7.71
N SER A 153 10.17 11.91 -8.19
CA SER A 153 10.42 11.82 -9.63
C SER A 153 9.23 11.16 -10.31
N SER A 154 9.04 11.50 -11.57
CA SER A 154 8.00 10.87 -12.37
C SER A 154 8.21 9.36 -12.44
N CYS A 155 7.14 8.60 -12.25
CA CYS A 155 7.15 7.14 -12.19
C CYS A 155 7.88 6.52 -10.99
N SER A 156 8.28 7.32 -9.99
CA SER A 156 8.78 6.81 -8.72
C SER A 156 7.64 6.54 -7.75
N LEU A 157 7.69 5.38 -7.11
CA LEU A 157 6.83 5.06 -5.95
C LEU A 157 7.41 5.63 -4.65
N ARG A 158 8.50 6.38 -4.70
CA ARG A 158 9.16 6.97 -3.53
C ARG A 158 8.99 8.49 -3.53
N VAL A 159 8.69 9.01 -2.36
CA VAL A 159 8.68 10.43 -2.04
C VAL A 159 9.80 10.70 -1.06
N ASN A 160 10.77 11.50 -1.46
CA ASN A 160 11.84 11.98 -0.59
C ASN A 160 11.38 13.25 0.12
N VAL A 161 11.70 13.35 1.41
CA VAL A 161 11.38 14.49 2.27
C VAL A 161 12.68 15.03 2.84
N THR A 162 12.94 16.31 2.61
CA THR A 162 14.10 16.95 3.25
C THR A 162 13.77 17.22 4.71
N PRO A 163 14.52 16.64 5.66
CA PRO A 163 14.27 16.86 7.07
C PRO A 163 14.56 18.31 7.47
N SER A 164 13.79 18.83 8.41
CA SER A 164 14.04 20.09 9.10
C SER A 164 13.79 19.89 10.60
N CYS A 165 14.40 20.72 11.45
CA CYS A 165 14.24 20.58 12.91
C CYS A 165 12.77 20.66 13.32
N ASP A 166 12.02 21.62 12.78
CA ASP A 166 10.59 21.77 13.08
C ASP A 166 9.77 20.58 12.56
N LEU A 167 10.04 20.12 11.34
CA LEU A 167 9.33 18.97 10.77
C LEU A 167 9.54 17.73 11.64
N THR A 168 10.79 17.40 11.97
CA THR A 168 11.11 16.25 12.82
C THR A 168 10.50 16.42 14.22
N ARG A 169 10.58 17.63 14.80
CA ARG A 169 10.08 17.92 16.15
C ARG A 169 8.56 17.75 16.27
N TYR A 170 7.79 18.17 15.26
CA TYR A 170 6.34 18.21 15.37
C TYR A 170 5.63 17.00 14.75
N THR A 171 6.28 16.27 13.82
CA THR A 171 5.61 15.19 13.08
C THR A 171 6.37 13.85 13.12
N GLU A 172 7.62 13.84 13.59
CA GLU A 172 8.52 12.69 13.47
C GLU A 172 8.67 12.19 12.02
N ALA A 173 8.53 13.09 11.03
CA ALA A 173 8.59 12.70 9.62
C ALA A 173 9.90 11.99 9.28
N LYS A 174 9.78 10.97 8.43
CA LYS A 174 10.90 10.23 7.85
C LYS A 174 11.42 10.95 6.61
N GLN A 175 12.65 10.63 6.23
CA GLN A 175 13.28 11.20 5.02
C GLN A 175 12.72 10.61 3.72
N GLN A 176 12.01 9.48 3.80
CA GLN A 176 11.47 8.80 2.63
C GLN A 176 10.17 8.07 2.98
N TYR A 177 9.24 8.10 2.03
CA TYR A 177 7.95 7.42 2.07
C TYR A 177 7.69 6.67 0.77
N LEU A 178 6.82 5.66 0.82
CA LEU A 178 6.27 5.00 -0.36
C LEU A 178 4.90 5.58 -0.70
N LEU A 179 4.66 5.77 -1.99
CA LEU A 179 3.38 6.12 -2.57
C LEU A 179 2.66 4.82 -2.95
N LEU A 180 1.82 4.31 -2.04
CA LEU A 180 1.15 3.01 -2.22
C LEU A 180 0.03 3.06 -3.27
N SER A 181 -0.70 4.18 -3.30
CA SER A 181 -1.77 4.43 -4.27
C SER A 181 -1.96 5.93 -4.39
N TYR A 182 -2.29 6.39 -5.59
CA TYR A 182 -2.68 7.76 -5.82
C TYR A 182 -3.54 7.89 -7.08
N ASN A 183 -4.33 8.94 -7.11
CA ASN A 183 -4.95 9.45 -8.33
C ASN A 183 -4.78 10.97 -8.34
N TYR A 184 -5.53 11.69 -9.17
CA TYR A 184 -5.44 13.15 -9.20
C TYR A 184 -5.81 13.82 -7.88
N ASP A 185 -6.66 13.18 -7.06
CA ASP A 185 -7.39 13.83 -5.98
C ASP A 185 -7.04 13.33 -4.59
N SER A 186 -6.36 12.19 -4.51
CA SER A 186 -6.02 11.54 -3.25
C SER A 186 -4.78 10.67 -3.38
N MET A 187 -4.10 10.44 -2.25
CA MET A 187 -2.93 9.57 -2.18
C MET A 187 -2.77 8.90 -0.81
N VAL A 188 -2.13 7.73 -0.82
CA VAL A 188 -1.70 6.99 0.37
C VAL A 188 -0.17 7.01 0.42
N LEU A 189 0.37 7.60 1.49
CA LEU A 189 1.79 7.56 1.80
C LEU A 189 2.03 6.59 2.95
N SER A 190 2.99 5.67 2.80
CA SER A 190 3.43 4.79 3.87
C SER A 190 4.88 5.03 4.24
N GLU A 191 5.23 4.70 5.48
CA GLU A 191 6.63 4.47 5.83
C GLU A 191 7.20 3.32 4.97
N LEU A 192 8.53 3.25 4.88
CA LEU A 192 9.19 2.10 4.26
C LEU A 192 8.88 0.84 5.07
N TYR A 193 8.67 -0.28 4.38
CA TYR A 193 8.46 -1.57 5.05
C TYR A 193 9.72 -1.96 5.81
N GLU A 194 9.59 -2.17 7.12
CA GLU A 194 10.66 -2.77 7.93
C GLU A 194 10.82 -4.26 7.62
N ARG A 195 9.68 -4.94 7.33
CA ARG A 195 9.60 -6.37 7.00
C ARG A 195 8.48 -6.61 5.98
N PRO A 196 8.61 -7.60 5.08
CA PRO A 196 7.60 -7.88 4.05
C PRO A 196 6.22 -8.24 4.60
N GLU A 197 6.17 -8.91 5.75
CA GLU A 197 4.92 -9.42 6.34
C GLU A 197 4.19 -8.37 7.19
N GLN A 198 4.83 -7.22 7.45
CA GLN A 198 4.31 -6.20 8.34
C GLN A 198 3.67 -5.08 7.54
N GLN A 199 2.42 -4.75 7.89
CA GLN A 199 1.77 -3.54 7.38
C GLN A 199 2.51 -2.29 7.90
N PRO A 200 2.83 -1.31 7.04
CA PRO A 200 3.48 -0.07 7.44
C PRO A 200 2.49 0.90 8.08
N LEU A 201 3.00 1.89 8.80
CA LEU A 201 2.23 3.06 9.16
C LEU A 201 1.99 3.91 7.90
N CYS A 202 0.76 4.40 7.75
CA CYS A 202 0.35 5.18 6.58
C CYS A 202 -0.40 6.45 6.93
N SER A 203 -0.46 7.35 5.96
CA SER A 203 -1.33 8.53 5.93
C SER A 203 -2.10 8.59 4.61
N LEU A 204 -3.38 8.97 4.70
CA LEU A 204 -4.29 9.16 3.58
C LEU A 204 -4.57 10.66 3.42
N TRP A 205 -4.30 11.18 2.23
CA TRP A 205 -4.43 12.59 1.89
C TRP A 205 -5.42 12.77 0.74
N ALA A 206 -6.23 13.82 0.81
CA ALA A 206 -7.20 14.15 -0.23
C ALA A 206 -7.25 15.67 -0.49
N LYS A 207 -7.69 16.06 -1.69
CA LYS A 207 -8.05 17.45 -1.99
C LYS A 207 -9.37 17.83 -1.31
N LYS A 208 -9.64 19.15 -1.26
CA LYS A 208 -10.79 19.74 -0.57
C LYS A 208 -12.13 19.06 -0.90
N ASP A 209 -12.41 18.79 -2.16
CA ASP A 209 -13.70 18.24 -2.59
C ASP A 209 -13.89 16.76 -2.19
N TYR A 210 -12.83 16.11 -1.74
CA TYR A 210 -12.80 14.67 -1.41
C TYR A 210 -12.46 14.41 0.06
N ILE A 211 -12.59 15.43 0.93
CA ILE A 211 -12.27 15.29 2.35
C ILE A 211 -13.30 14.45 3.13
N ASP A 212 -14.51 14.32 2.61
CA ASP A 212 -15.60 13.52 3.17
C ASP A 212 -15.89 12.24 2.36
N ASP A 213 -15.42 12.18 1.10
CA ASP A 213 -15.64 11.06 0.18
C ASP A 213 -14.37 10.80 -0.63
N VAL A 214 -13.43 10.07 -0.04
CA VAL A 214 -12.17 9.73 -0.68
C VAL A 214 -12.41 8.68 -1.79
N PRO A 215 -11.84 8.84 -2.99
CA PRO A 215 -11.99 7.87 -4.06
C PRO A 215 -11.71 6.42 -3.64
N LEU A 216 -12.60 5.51 -4.02
CA LEU A 216 -12.59 4.11 -3.58
C LEU A 216 -11.23 3.39 -3.73
N PRO A 217 -10.44 3.58 -4.82
CA PRO A 217 -9.15 2.92 -4.95
C PRO A 217 -8.14 3.31 -3.86
N THR A 218 -8.04 4.59 -3.51
CA THR A 218 -7.11 5.06 -2.47
C THR A 218 -7.64 4.73 -1.08
N TYR A 219 -8.96 4.83 -0.87
CA TYR A 219 -9.62 4.40 0.37
C TYR A 219 -9.36 2.92 0.67
N ASN A 220 -9.62 2.01 -0.30
CA ASN A 220 -9.42 0.58 -0.11
C ASN A 220 -7.94 0.23 0.09
N THR A 221 -7.03 0.89 -0.63
CA THR A 221 -5.58 0.72 -0.43
C THR A 221 -5.21 1.05 1.02
N PHE A 222 -5.65 2.21 1.53
CA PHE A 222 -5.38 2.63 2.90
C PHE A 222 -5.97 1.64 3.92
N LYS A 223 -7.20 1.18 3.71
CA LYS A 223 -7.88 0.25 4.63
C LYS A 223 -7.23 -1.13 4.70
N VAL A 224 -6.68 -1.63 3.59
CA VAL A 224 -6.18 -3.01 3.48
C VAL A 224 -4.67 -3.11 3.73
N LEU A 225 -3.88 -2.14 3.27
CA LEU A 225 -2.42 -2.24 3.31
C LEU A 225 -1.80 -1.59 4.54
N CYS A 226 -2.51 -0.68 5.20
CA CYS A 226 -1.95 0.10 6.29
C CYS A 226 -2.27 -0.53 7.65
N LYS A 227 -1.32 -0.38 8.58
CA LYS A 227 -1.47 -0.88 9.93
C LYS A 227 -2.48 -0.03 10.70
N ASP A 228 -3.45 -0.67 11.34
CA ASP A 228 -4.43 -0.04 12.24
C ASP A 228 -5.01 1.31 11.71
N PRO A 229 -5.61 1.32 10.50
CA PRO A 229 -6.06 2.55 9.86
C PRO A 229 -7.22 3.16 10.67
N LYS A 230 -7.11 4.46 10.97
CA LYS A 230 -8.13 5.26 11.66
C LYS A 230 -8.42 6.53 10.89
N ASN A 231 -9.63 7.05 11.10
CA ASN A 231 -10.18 8.22 10.45
C ASN A 231 -10.26 8.06 8.92
N PHE A 232 -11.34 8.56 8.34
CA PHE A 232 -11.55 8.52 6.89
C PHE A 232 -12.17 9.81 6.37
N THR A 233 -12.20 10.84 7.21
CA THR A 233 -12.82 12.14 6.95
C THR A 233 -12.03 13.23 7.64
N PHE A 234 -11.93 14.40 7.02
CA PHE A 234 -11.34 15.56 7.70
C PHE A 234 -12.28 16.12 8.77
N PRO A 235 -11.79 16.55 9.95
CA PRO A 235 -12.68 17.05 11.00
C PRO A 235 -13.44 18.31 10.56
N ARG A 236 -14.77 18.30 10.66
CA ARG A 236 -15.64 19.42 10.24
C ARG A 236 -15.32 20.74 10.95
N SER A 237 -14.81 20.68 12.18
CA SER A 237 -14.36 21.87 12.93
C SER A 237 -13.12 22.56 12.34
N CYS A 238 -12.52 21.99 11.30
CA CYS A 238 -11.28 22.46 10.66
C CYS A 238 -11.49 22.98 9.22
N VAL A 239 -12.71 22.90 8.70
CA VAL A 239 -13.10 23.33 7.34
C VAL A 239 -13.35 24.83 7.30
#